data_AF-A0A934SFI9-F1
#
_entry.id   AF-A0A934SFI9-F1
#
_cell.length_a   1.000
_cell.length_b   1.000
_cell.length_c   1.000
_cell.angle_alpha   90.00
_cell.angle_beta   90.00
_cell.angle_gamma   90.00
#
_symmetry.space_group_name_H-M   'P 1'
#
loop_
_entity.id
_entity.type
_entity.pdbx_description
1 polymer ?
#
loop_
_entity_poly.entity_id
_entity_poly.type
_entity_poly.pdbx_seq_one_letter_code
_entity_poly.pdbx_strand_id
1 'polypeptide(L)'
;MKLLALAAILSASTALPARADPYLARCQMGECIHYDQSDRQIVGQGSAAVPGDLVRVTLRSAVSGSPDTPMAELDWEEPSPVQFFCSTARPAFMNGDASYTALDLVTPVGATTMITTMYLRACHPELTTIDDPFSAASSLGYRATTTDRFETFAALIRG
;
A
#
# COMPACT_ATOMS: atom_id res chain seq x y z
N MET A 1 43.77 30.63 26.17
CA MET A 1 43.48 30.34 24.75
C MET A 1 43.71 28.87 24.47
N LYS A 2 42.64 28.09 24.33
CA LYS A 2 42.57 26.89 23.47
C LYS A 2 41.11 26.47 23.36
N LEU A 3 40.55 26.71 22.18
CA LEU A 3 39.24 26.26 21.76
C LEU A 3 39.24 24.73 21.67
N LEU A 4 38.13 24.09 22.03
CA LEU A 4 37.74 22.80 21.48
C LEU A 4 36.25 22.88 21.12
N ALA A 5 36.01 23.09 19.83
CA ALA A 5 34.70 23.00 19.21
C ALA A 5 34.36 21.51 19.01
N LEU A 6 33.26 21.05 19.59
CA LEU A 6 32.66 19.76 19.22
C LEU A 6 31.78 19.98 17.99
N ALA A 7 32.21 19.47 16.84
CA ALA A 7 31.37 19.34 15.66
C ALA A 7 30.51 18.09 15.79
N ALA A 8 29.20 18.27 15.97
CA ALA A 8 28.23 17.18 15.88
C ALA A 8 27.96 16.89 14.40
N ILE A 9 28.40 15.73 13.92
CA ILE A 9 28.08 15.24 12.58
C ILE A 9 26.72 14.53 12.69
N LEU A 10 25.64 15.20 12.26
CA LEU A 10 24.36 14.53 12.02
C LEU A 10 24.49 13.71 10.73
N SER A 11 24.61 12.38 10.87
CA SER A 11 24.44 11.46 9.75
C SER A 11 22.96 11.38 9.38
N ALA A 12 22.53 12.16 8.38
CA ALA A 12 21.25 11.95 7.72
C ALA A 12 21.37 10.70 6.84
N SER A 13 20.96 9.54 7.36
CA SER A 13 20.79 8.33 6.57
C SER A 13 19.65 8.54 5.58
N THR A 14 19.98 8.96 4.35
CA THR A 14 19.07 8.87 3.21
C THR A 14 18.95 7.41 2.82
N ALA A 15 18.16 6.64 3.58
CA ALA A 15 17.72 5.34 3.13
C ALA A 15 16.89 5.59 1.86
N LEU A 16 17.43 5.17 0.71
CA LEU A 16 16.62 5.05 -0.50
C LEU A 16 15.41 4.18 -0.13
N PRO A 17 14.18 4.58 -0.50
CA PRO A 17 13.03 3.72 -0.27
C PRO A 17 13.31 2.40 -0.99
N ALA A 18 13.41 1.32 -0.22
CA ALA A 18 13.59 -0.01 -0.77
C ALA A 18 12.45 -0.25 -1.77
N ARG A 19 12.80 -0.43 -3.04
CA ARG A 19 11.84 -0.91 -4.04
C ARG A 19 11.36 -2.27 -3.55
N ALA A 20 10.06 -2.44 -3.39
CA ALA A 20 9.52 -3.76 -3.10
C ALA A 20 9.69 -4.62 -4.36
N ASP A 21 10.07 -5.89 -4.19
CA ASP A 21 10.11 -6.81 -5.32
C ASP A 21 8.71 -6.93 -5.95
N PRO A 22 8.62 -7.06 -7.29
CA PRO A 22 7.35 -7.35 -7.95
C PRO A 22 6.69 -8.60 -7.36
N TYR A 23 5.36 -8.60 -7.31
CA TYR A 23 4.60 -9.64 -6.65
C TYR A 23 3.37 -10.07 -7.45
N LEU A 24 3.02 -11.34 -7.32
CA LEU A 24 1.74 -11.87 -7.78
C LEU A 24 0.62 -11.35 -6.86
N ALA A 25 -0.37 -10.68 -7.45
CA ALA A 25 -1.48 -10.11 -6.69
C ALA A 25 -2.72 -11.01 -6.69
N ARG A 26 -3.02 -11.65 -7.82
CA ARG A 26 -4.16 -12.55 -7.99
C ARG A 26 -4.00 -13.40 -9.25
N CYS A 27 -4.42 -14.66 -9.19
CA CYS A 27 -4.75 -15.47 -10.36
C CYS A 27 -6.23 -15.83 -10.36
N GLN A 28 -6.93 -15.63 -11.47
CA GLN A 28 -8.33 -16.01 -11.63
C GLN A 28 -8.66 -16.28 -13.10
N MET A 29 -9.39 -17.36 -13.37
CA MET A 29 -9.84 -17.73 -14.73
C MET A 29 -8.71 -17.79 -15.79
N GLY A 30 -7.50 -18.21 -15.38
CA GLY A 30 -6.35 -18.33 -16.28
C GLY A 30 -5.57 -17.03 -16.51
N GLU A 31 -5.95 -15.93 -15.85
CA GLU A 31 -5.21 -14.67 -15.86
C GLU A 31 -4.59 -14.41 -14.48
N CYS A 32 -3.29 -14.15 -14.48
CA CYS A 32 -2.50 -13.80 -13.30
C CYS A 32 -2.01 -12.36 -13.43
N ILE A 33 -2.44 -11.52 -12.49
CA ILE A 33 -2.06 -10.12 -12.38
C ILE A 33 -0.88 -9.99 -11.42
N HIS A 34 0.17 -9.34 -11.91
CA HIS A 34 1.37 -8.98 -11.17
C HIS A 34 1.42 -7.47 -10.97
N TYR A 35 1.99 -7.03 -9.84
CA TYR A 35 2.27 -5.61 -9.58
C TYR A 35 3.74 -5.42 -9.22
N ASP A 36 4.26 -4.27 -9.62
CA ASP A 36 5.50 -3.71 -9.11
C ASP A 36 5.18 -2.36 -8.45
N GLN A 37 5.59 -2.21 -7.20
CA GLN A 37 5.27 -1.07 -6.36
C GLN A 37 6.54 -0.32 -5.95
N SER A 38 6.59 0.96 -6.29
CA SER A 38 7.73 1.84 -6.00
C SER A 38 7.29 3.20 -5.43
N ASP A 39 8.28 4.05 -5.14
CA ASP A 39 8.10 5.47 -4.82
C ASP A 39 7.11 5.76 -3.68
N ARG A 40 7.15 4.93 -2.63
CA ARG A 40 6.32 5.12 -1.44
C ARG A 40 6.61 6.47 -0.79
N GLN A 41 5.58 7.31 -0.66
CA GLN A 41 5.65 8.63 -0.06
C GLN A 41 4.43 8.88 0.82
N ILE A 42 4.65 9.42 2.02
CA ILE A 42 3.57 9.96 2.84
C ILE A 42 3.21 11.35 2.28
N VAL A 43 1.97 11.51 1.84
CA VAL A 43 1.44 12.73 1.18
C VAL A 43 0.33 13.42 1.96
N GLY A 44 -0.07 12.85 3.10
CA GLY A 44 -1.07 13.42 3.99
C GLY A 44 -1.12 12.69 5.33
N GLN A 45 -1.89 13.24 6.26
CA GLN A 45 -2.06 12.72 7.62
C GLN A 45 -3.54 12.65 7.95
N GLY A 46 -3.92 11.62 8.70
CA GLY A 46 -5.23 11.46 9.28
C GLY A 46 -5.54 12.50 10.35
N SER A 47 -6.69 12.36 11.00
CA SER A 47 -7.09 13.19 12.12
C SER A 47 -6.87 12.47 13.46
N ALA A 48 -7.09 13.16 14.57
CA ALA A 48 -7.13 12.51 15.89
C ALA A 48 -8.28 11.48 16.00
N ALA A 49 -9.40 11.70 15.29
CA ALA A 49 -10.55 10.79 15.30
C ALA A 49 -10.32 9.56 14.40
N VAL A 50 -9.59 9.75 13.29
CA VAL A 50 -9.26 8.70 12.33
C VAL A 50 -7.77 8.81 12.00
N PRO A 51 -6.88 8.25 12.85
CA PRO A 51 -5.44 8.36 12.67
C PRO A 51 -4.95 7.47 11.51
N GLY A 52 -3.86 7.88 10.86
CA GLY A 52 -3.21 7.13 9.79
C GLY A 52 -2.41 8.02 8.84
N ASP A 53 -1.66 7.39 7.95
CA ASP A 53 -0.90 8.09 6.90
C ASP A 53 -1.64 7.98 5.56
N LEU A 54 -1.75 9.08 4.81
CA LEU A 54 -2.10 8.97 3.39
C LEU A 54 -0.81 8.71 2.61
N VAL A 55 -0.68 7.52 2.06
CA VAL A 55 0.49 7.05 1.33
C VAL A 55 0.19 7.03 -0.15
N ARG A 56 1.08 7.65 -0.94
CA ARG A 56 1.14 7.52 -2.40
C ARG A 56 2.23 6.51 -2.77
N VAL A 57 1.93 5.65 -3.73
CA VAL A 57 2.91 4.75 -4.37
C VAL A 57 2.75 4.85 -5.88
N THR A 58 3.79 4.48 -6.61
CA THR A 58 3.73 4.21 -8.05
C THR A 58 3.46 2.73 -8.24
N LEU A 59 2.48 2.39 -9.08
CA LEU A 59 2.18 1.00 -9.48
C LEU A 59 2.27 0.85 -10.99
N ARG A 60 2.82 -0.27 -11.43
CA ARG A 60 2.62 -0.81 -12.78
C ARG A 60 2.14 -2.24 -12.68
N SER A 61 1.26 -2.62 -13.59
CA SER A 61 0.67 -3.95 -13.64
C SER A 61 1.17 -4.73 -14.84
N ALA A 62 1.14 -6.05 -14.75
CA ALA A 62 1.36 -6.94 -15.89
C ALA A 62 0.43 -8.14 -15.77
N VAL A 63 -0.02 -8.67 -16.90
CA VAL A 63 -0.87 -9.87 -16.97
C VAL A 63 -0.10 -11.01 -17.60
N SER A 64 -0.29 -12.21 -17.06
CA SER A 64 0.30 -13.45 -17.58
C SER A 64 -0.69 -14.61 -17.47
N GLY A 65 -0.42 -15.71 -18.16
CA GLY A 65 -1.21 -16.94 -18.04
C GLY A 65 -0.79 -17.86 -16.88
N SER A 66 0.28 -17.52 -16.14
CA SER A 66 0.85 -18.38 -15.10
C SER A 66 1.35 -17.56 -13.91
N PRO A 67 1.15 -18.02 -12.66
CA PRO A 67 1.74 -17.36 -11.49
C PRO A 67 3.27 -17.36 -11.51
N ASP A 68 3.87 -18.34 -12.20
CA ASP A 68 5.32 -18.57 -12.21
C ASP A 68 6.04 -17.91 -13.40
N THR A 69 5.33 -17.08 -14.19
CA THR A 69 5.97 -16.33 -15.29
C THR A 69 7.11 -15.47 -14.75
N PRO A 70 8.35 -15.59 -15.27
CA PRO A 70 9.48 -14.81 -14.79
C PRO A 70 9.22 -13.30 -14.89
N MET A 71 9.54 -12.55 -13.84
CA MET A 71 9.25 -11.10 -13.77
C MET A 71 9.88 -10.28 -14.90
N ALA A 72 11.00 -10.75 -15.46
CA ALA A 72 11.69 -10.13 -16.59
C ALA A 72 11.00 -10.35 -17.94
N GLU A 73 10.07 -11.31 -18.03
CA GLU A 73 9.30 -11.64 -19.23
C GLU A 73 7.89 -11.01 -19.22
N LEU A 74 7.51 -10.37 -18.11
CA LEU A 74 6.24 -9.67 -17.98
C LEU A 74 6.23 -8.38 -18.81
N ASP A 75 5.15 -8.19 -19.56
CA ASP A 75 4.86 -6.94 -20.26
C ASP A 75 4.19 -5.96 -19.30
N TRP A 76 4.97 -5.02 -18.80
CA TRP A 76 4.53 -4.07 -17.78
C TRP A 76 3.86 -2.85 -18.42
N GLU A 77 2.65 -2.54 -17.93
CA GLU A 77 1.93 -1.31 -18.27
C GLU A 77 2.70 -0.05 -17.81
N GLU A 78 2.25 1.10 -18.31
CA GLU A 78 2.75 2.40 -17.86
C GLU A 78 2.51 2.59 -16.35
N PRO A 79 3.54 3.02 -15.58
CA PRO A 79 3.38 3.27 -14.16
C PRO A 79 2.39 4.41 -13.88
N SER A 80 1.54 4.22 -12.87
CA SER A 80 0.54 5.19 -12.43
C SER A 80 0.56 5.39 -10.91
N PRO A 81 0.32 6.62 -10.42
CA PRO A 81 0.24 6.86 -8.99
C PRO A 81 -1.09 6.38 -8.42
N VAL A 82 -1.04 5.71 -7.27
CA VAL A 82 -2.22 5.37 -6.47
C VAL A 82 -2.04 5.82 -5.02
N GLN A 83 -3.15 5.96 -4.28
CA GLN A 83 -3.11 6.35 -2.88
C GLN A 83 -3.87 5.37 -1.99
N PHE A 84 -3.27 5.10 -0.82
CA PHE A 84 -3.83 4.30 0.25
C PHE A 84 -3.81 5.10 1.54
N PHE A 85 -4.91 5.05 2.29
CA PHE A 85 -4.94 5.59 3.64
C PHE A 85 -4.61 4.48 4.64
N CYS A 86 -3.37 4.49 5.12
CA CYS A 86 -2.80 3.54 6.06
C CYS A 86 -3.31 3.84 7.48
N SER A 87 -4.57 3.50 7.73
CA SER A 87 -5.24 3.60 9.02
C SER A 87 -5.68 2.22 9.49
N THR A 88 -5.41 1.89 10.75
CA THR A 88 -5.97 0.69 11.39
C THR A 88 -7.47 0.81 11.68
N ALA A 89 -7.98 2.04 11.80
CA ALA A 89 -9.38 2.31 12.10
C ALA A 89 -10.26 2.39 10.85
N ARG A 90 -9.73 2.96 9.77
CA ARG A 90 -10.45 3.13 8.50
C ARG A 90 -9.48 2.99 7.31
N PRO A 91 -8.95 1.79 7.05
CA PRO A 91 -8.10 1.57 5.88
C PRO A 91 -8.89 1.91 4.61
N ALA A 92 -8.26 2.57 3.64
CA ALA A 92 -8.95 2.96 2.41
C ALA A 92 -8.00 3.04 1.21
N PHE A 93 -8.56 3.02 0.01
CA PHE A 93 -7.86 3.34 -1.22
C PHE A 93 -8.57 4.47 -1.97
N MET A 94 -7.81 5.23 -2.77
CA MET A 94 -8.35 6.27 -3.64
C MET A 94 -8.83 5.66 -4.96
N ASN A 95 -10.06 6.01 -5.34
CA ASN A 95 -10.64 5.67 -6.64
C ASN A 95 -10.11 6.62 -7.74
N GLY A 96 -10.32 6.27 -9.02
CA GLY A 96 -9.88 7.09 -10.16
C GLY A 96 -10.54 8.47 -10.26
N ASP A 97 -11.65 8.69 -9.56
CA ASP A 97 -12.34 9.98 -9.44
C ASP A 97 -11.93 10.80 -8.21
N ALA A 98 -10.81 10.42 -7.56
CA ALA A 98 -10.26 11.03 -6.35
C ALA A 98 -11.12 10.91 -5.07
N SER A 99 -12.23 10.16 -5.12
CA SER A 99 -12.93 9.70 -3.91
C SER A 99 -12.17 8.55 -3.24
N TYR A 100 -12.60 8.16 -2.04
CA TYR A 100 -12.00 7.09 -1.25
C TYR A 100 -13.03 6.02 -0.92
N THR A 101 -12.62 4.76 -0.99
CA THR A 101 -13.42 3.62 -0.52
C THR A 101 -12.71 2.98 0.67
N ALA A 102 -13.40 2.89 1.80
CA ALA A 102 -12.91 2.15 2.96
C ALA A 102 -12.86 0.65 2.64
N LEU A 103 -11.87 -0.03 3.21
CA LEU A 103 -11.53 -1.42 2.94
C LEU A 103 -11.87 -2.28 4.14
N ASP A 104 -12.61 -3.36 3.93
CA ASP A 104 -12.55 -4.49 4.85
C ASP A 104 -11.35 -5.36 4.44
N LEU A 105 -10.29 -5.34 5.25
CA LEU A 105 -9.06 -6.06 4.95
C LEU A 105 -9.06 -7.51 5.44
N VAL A 106 -10.06 -7.91 6.24
CA VAL A 106 -10.10 -9.26 6.85
C VAL A 106 -11.22 -10.13 6.32
N THR A 107 -12.25 -9.54 5.69
CA THR A 107 -13.32 -10.29 5.04
C THR A 107 -13.02 -10.47 3.55
N PRO A 108 -12.81 -11.71 3.05
CA PRO A 108 -12.68 -11.96 1.63
C PRO A 108 -14.05 -11.77 0.95
N VAL A 109 -14.18 -10.74 0.12
CA VAL A 109 -15.41 -10.45 -0.64
C VAL A 109 -15.08 -10.28 -2.12
N GLY A 110 -15.55 -11.20 -2.96
CA GLY A 110 -15.32 -11.13 -4.40
C GLY A 110 -13.83 -11.10 -4.76
N ALA A 111 -13.42 -10.13 -5.59
CA ALA A 111 -12.06 -9.97 -6.09
C ALA A 111 -11.17 -9.04 -5.23
N THR A 112 -11.47 -8.85 -3.93
CA THR A 112 -10.73 -7.89 -3.08
C THR A 112 -9.32 -8.32 -2.70
N THR A 113 -8.92 -9.58 -2.92
CA THR A 113 -7.56 -10.06 -2.65
C THR A 113 -6.49 -9.13 -3.22
N MET A 114 -6.70 -8.67 -4.45
CA MET A 114 -5.76 -7.80 -5.15
C MET A 114 -5.54 -6.48 -4.39
N ILE A 115 -6.62 -5.77 -4.02
CA ILE A 115 -6.52 -4.48 -3.35
C ILE A 115 -6.03 -4.64 -1.90
N THR A 116 -6.36 -5.74 -1.21
CA THR A 116 -5.84 -6.05 0.11
C THR A 116 -4.33 -6.28 0.07
N THR A 117 -3.82 -7.04 -0.90
CA THR A 117 -2.37 -7.25 -1.08
C THR A 117 -1.65 -5.94 -1.39
N MET A 118 -2.18 -5.12 -2.30
CA MET A 118 -1.61 -3.80 -2.62
C MET A 118 -1.56 -2.90 -1.38
N TYR A 119 -2.66 -2.84 -0.62
CA TYR A 119 -2.73 -2.08 0.62
C TYR A 119 -1.66 -2.53 1.62
N LEU A 120 -1.54 -3.84 1.87
CA LEU A 120 -0.56 -4.37 2.82
C LEU A 120 0.87 -4.07 2.38
N ARG A 121 1.20 -4.19 1.09
CA ARG A 121 2.52 -3.81 0.57
C ARG A 121 2.79 -2.31 0.73
N ALA A 122 1.79 -1.45 0.57
CA ALA A 122 1.94 0.00 0.72
C ALA A 122 2.03 0.46 2.18
N CYS A 123 1.22 -0.13 3.07
CA CYS A 123 1.07 0.30 4.45
C CYS A 123 1.96 -0.46 5.43
N HIS A 124 2.39 -1.67 5.07
CA HIS A 124 3.23 -2.56 5.87
C HIS A 124 4.43 -3.07 5.05
N PRO A 125 5.34 -2.17 4.60
CA PRO A 125 6.48 -2.56 3.77
C PRO A 125 7.44 -3.53 4.47
N GLU A 126 7.36 -3.67 5.80
CA GLU A 126 8.08 -4.67 6.59
C GLU A 126 7.63 -6.12 6.32
N LEU A 127 6.45 -6.32 5.71
CA LEU A 127 5.99 -7.64 5.31
C LEU A 127 6.77 -8.11 4.07
N THR A 128 7.70 -9.03 4.29
CA THR A 128 8.53 -9.61 3.23
C THR A 128 7.73 -10.53 2.30
N THR A 129 6.89 -11.39 2.87
CA THR A 129 6.02 -12.35 2.15
C THR A 129 4.58 -12.23 2.63
N ILE A 130 3.62 -12.28 1.70
CA ILE A 130 2.18 -12.24 1.97
C ILE A 130 1.54 -13.40 1.19
N ASP A 131 1.40 -14.55 1.84
CA ASP A 131 0.77 -15.74 1.22
C ASP A 131 -0.76 -15.64 1.25
N ASP A 132 -1.31 -15.15 2.37
CA ASP A 132 -2.73 -14.87 2.55
C ASP A 132 -2.90 -13.44 3.08
N PRO A 133 -3.34 -12.48 2.24
CA PRO A 133 -3.47 -11.09 2.65
C PRO A 133 -4.53 -10.88 3.74
N PHE A 134 -5.58 -11.69 3.82
CA PHE A 134 -6.64 -11.51 4.83
C PHE A 134 -6.17 -12.00 6.21
N SER A 135 -5.44 -13.13 6.24
CA SER A 135 -4.81 -13.63 7.46
C SER A 135 -3.68 -12.71 7.95
N ALA A 136 -2.88 -12.16 7.02
CA ALA A 136 -1.86 -11.17 7.34
C ALA A 136 -2.48 -9.90 7.96
N ALA A 137 -3.54 -9.36 7.35
CA ALA A 137 -4.27 -8.22 7.90
C ALA A 137 -4.84 -8.51 9.30
N SER A 138 -5.45 -9.68 9.50
CA SER A 138 -5.96 -10.10 10.80
C SER A 138 -4.85 -10.16 11.87
N SER A 139 -3.67 -10.65 11.49
CA SER A 139 -2.50 -10.74 12.38
C SER A 139 -1.91 -9.37 12.75
N LEU A 140 -2.07 -8.37 11.88
CA LEU A 140 -1.74 -6.96 12.16
C LEU A 140 -2.79 -6.25 13.04
N GLY A 141 -3.90 -6.93 13.39
CA GLY A 141 -4.94 -6.40 14.26
C GLY A 141 -6.05 -5.64 13.55
N TYR A 142 -6.12 -5.70 12.21
CA TYR A 142 -7.26 -5.21 11.47
C TYR A 142 -8.54 -5.98 11.84
N ARG A 143 -9.68 -5.31 11.69
CA ARG A 143 -11.00 -5.86 11.97
C ARG A 143 -11.90 -5.63 10.77
N ALA A 144 -13.00 -6.38 10.71
CA ALA A 144 -14.03 -6.16 9.70
C ALA A 144 -14.60 -4.74 9.85
N THR A 145 -14.74 -4.03 8.74
CA THR A 145 -15.24 -2.66 8.67
C THR A 145 -16.24 -2.52 7.52
N THR A 146 -17.06 -1.48 7.56
CA THR A 146 -17.92 -1.12 6.42
C THR A 146 -17.06 -0.62 5.24
N THR A 147 -17.49 -0.94 4.02
CA THR A 147 -16.84 -0.49 2.78
C THR A 147 -17.47 0.81 2.28
N ASP A 148 -17.53 1.81 3.15
CA ASP A 148 -18.15 3.10 2.85
C ASP A 148 -17.33 3.91 1.86
N ARG A 149 -18.01 4.73 1.06
CA ARG A 149 -17.39 5.66 0.11
C ARG A 149 -17.40 7.08 0.65
N PHE A 150 -16.30 7.79 0.44
CA PHE A 150 -16.08 9.17 0.89
C PHE A 150 -15.64 10.03 -0.30
N GLU A 151 -16.33 11.13 -0.55
CA GLU A 151 -16.05 12.00 -1.71
C GLU A 151 -14.68 12.68 -1.67
N THR A 152 -14.08 12.82 -0.49
CA THR A 152 -12.77 13.46 -0.32
C THR A 152 -11.99 12.83 0.84
N PHE A 153 -10.67 13.04 0.86
CA PHE A 153 -9.84 12.66 2.01
C PHE A 153 -10.29 13.34 3.31
N ALA A 154 -10.72 14.61 3.23
CA ALA A 154 -11.24 15.33 4.40
C ALA A 154 -12.53 14.72 4.98
N ALA A 155 -13.37 14.11 4.12
CA ALA A 155 -14.52 13.35 4.57
C ALA A 155 -14.11 12.00 5.17
N LEU A 156 -13.14 11.32 4.55
CA LEU A 156 -12.61 10.04 5.03
C LEU A 156 -12.06 10.13 6.46
N ILE A 157 -11.35 11.21 6.81
CA ILE A 157 -10.71 11.35 8.13
C ILE A 157 -11.61 11.99 9.19
N ARG A 158 -12.89 12.21 8.89
CA ARG A 158 -13.86 12.76 9.84
C ARG A 158 -14.39 11.65 10.75
N GLY A 159 -14.48 11.94 12.05
CA GLY A 159 -15.08 11.08 13.08
C GLY A 159 -16.58 10.96 12.91
#